data_AF-A0A497A102-F1
#
_entry.id   AF-A0A497A102-F1
#
_cell.length_a   1.000
_cell.length_b   1.000
_cell.length_c   1.000
_cell.angle_alpha   90.00
_cell.angle_beta   90.00
_cell.angle_gamma   90.00
#
_symmetry.space_group_name_H-M   'P 1'
#
loop_
_entity.id
_entity.type
_entity.pdbx_description
1 polymer ?
#
loop_
_entity_poly.entity_id
_entity_poly.type
_entity_poly.pdbx_seq_one_letter_code
_entity_poly.pdbx_strand_id
1 'polypeptide(L)' 'RDASEYFSGVLMKYVPAIAQADYAAPFEELALPPEIKRAVIVHQGELTPNYRYLEEHARRLR' A
#
# COMPACT_ATOMS: atom_id res chain seq x y z
N ARG A 1 -19.67 -4.13 14.11
CA ARG A 1 -19.71 -5.23 13.10
C ARG A 1 -19.97 -4.61 11.74
N ASP A 2 -20.95 -3.72 11.65
CA ASP A 2 -21.34 -2.97 10.45
C ASP A 2 -20.17 -2.21 9.78
N ALA A 3 -19.32 -1.53 10.55
CA ALA A 3 -18.17 -0.81 10.01
C ALA A 3 -17.15 -1.74 9.32
N SER A 4 -16.92 -2.93 9.88
CA SER A 4 -16.00 -3.92 9.30
C SER A 4 -16.56 -4.55 8.04
N GLU A 5 -17.87 -4.84 8.02
CA GLU A 5 -18.58 -5.40 6.86
C GLU A 5 -18.67 -4.39 5.71
N TYR A 6 -18.96 -3.12 6.02
CA TYR A 6 -18.96 -2.05 5.03
C TYR A 6 -17.56 -1.82 4.45
N PHE A 7 -16.54 -1.71 5.31
CA PHE A 7 -15.17 -1.52 4.88
C PHE A 7 -14.67 -2.70 4.03
N SER A 8 -14.90 -3.94 4.45
CA SER A 8 -14.49 -5.11 3.68
C SER A 8 -15.21 -5.16 2.34
N GLY A 9 -16.51 -4.84 2.28
CA GLY A 9 -17.27 -4.76 1.03
C GLY A 9 -16.68 -3.74 0.03
N VAL A 10 -16.18 -2.61 0.51
CA VAL A 10 -15.46 -1.63 -0.33
C VAL A 10 -14.09 -2.18 -0.74
N LEU A 11 -13.31 -2.72 0.20
CA LEU A 11 -11.97 -3.23 -0.05
C LEU A 11 -11.96 -4.39 -1.06
N MET A 12 -12.98 -5.27 -1.01
CA MET A 12 -13.09 -6.43 -1.89
C MET A 12 -13.12 -6.06 -3.38
N LYS A 13 -13.53 -4.84 -3.73
CA LYS A 13 -13.47 -4.33 -5.12
C LYS A 13 -12.04 -4.15 -5.63
N TYR A 14 -11.09 -3.94 -4.73
CA TYR A 14 -9.67 -3.72 -5.05
C TYR A 14 -8.83 -5.00 -4.95
N VAL A 15 -9.31 -6.02 -4.23
CA VAL A 15 -8.59 -7.28 -3.99
C VAL A 15 -8.08 -7.95 -5.28
N PRO A 16 -8.87 -8.05 -6.39
CA PRO A 16 -8.36 -8.66 -7.61
C PRO A 16 -7.12 -7.96 -8.17
N ALA A 17 -7.11 -6.63 -8.19
CA ALA A 17 -5.98 -5.86 -8.70
C ALA A 17 -4.76 -5.96 -7.78
N ILE A 18 -4.97 -6.01 -6.46
CA ILE A 18 -3.91 -6.26 -5.47
C ILE A 18 -3.29 -7.64 -5.70
N ALA A 19 -4.11 -8.67 -5.83
CA ALA A 19 -3.65 -10.05 -5.97
C ALA A 19 -2.92 -10.32 -7.30
N GLN A 20 -3.25 -9.57 -8.36
CA GLN A 20 -2.68 -9.74 -9.70
C GLN A 20 -1.44 -8.88 -9.96
N ALA A 21 -1.14 -7.90 -9.10
CA ALA A 21 -0.01 -7.02 -9.30
C ALA A 21 1.32 -7.78 -9.20
N ASP A 22 2.26 -7.46 -10.10
CA ASP A 22 3.63 -7.97 -10.03
C ASP A 22 4.46 -7.14 -9.05
N TYR A 23 4.63 -7.63 -7.83
CA TYR A 23 5.42 -6.97 -6.79
C TYR A 23 6.94 -7.12 -6.96
N ALA A 24 7.42 -7.84 -7.98
CA ALA A 24 8.83 -7.81 -8.36
C ALA A 24 9.18 -6.55 -9.16
N ALA A 25 8.20 -5.91 -9.81
CA ALA A 25 8.40 -4.69 -10.58
C ALA A 25 8.75 -3.47 -9.69
N PRO A 26 9.39 -2.43 -10.26
CA PRO A 26 9.58 -1.14 -9.59
C PRO A 26 8.24 -0.53 -9.12
N PHE A 27 8.27 0.25 -8.04
CA PHE A 27 7.07 0.85 -7.45
C PHE A 27 6.28 1.70 -8.46
N GLU A 28 6.98 2.43 -9.32
CA GLU A 28 6.44 3.29 -10.37
C GLU A 28 5.64 2.48 -11.40
N GLU A 29 6.01 1.22 -11.62
CA GLU A 29 5.42 0.31 -12.61
C GLU A 29 4.30 -0.56 -12.03
N LEU A 30 4.10 -0.59 -10.70
CA LEU A 30 3.01 -1.34 -10.09
C LEU A 30 1.65 -0.92 -10.66
N ALA A 31 0.99 -1.87 -11.31
CA ALA A 31 -0.33 -1.73 -11.92
C ALA A 31 -1.45 -1.84 -10.87
N LEU A 32 -1.39 -0.97 -9.86
CA LEU A 32 -2.39 -0.89 -8.80
C LEU A 32 -3.35 0.29 -9.05
N PRO A 33 -4.62 0.18 -8.62
CA PRO A 33 -5.52 1.32 -8.57
C PRO A 33 -4.88 2.48 -7.80
N PRO A 34 -5.01 3.74 -8.25
CA PRO A 34 -4.31 4.87 -7.65
C PRO A 34 -4.54 5.02 -6.13
N GLU A 35 -5.75 4.69 -5.66
CA GLU A 35 -6.13 4.70 -4.26
C GLU A 35 -5.28 3.72 -3.44
N ILE A 36 -5.07 2.51 -3.98
CA ILE A 36 -4.26 1.48 -3.34
C ILE A 36 -2.77 1.79 -3.49
N LYS A 37 -2.33 2.25 -4.68
CA LYS A 37 -0.93 2.58 -4.94
C LYS A 37 -0.41 3.64 -3.98
N ARG A 38 -1.21 4.68 -3.71
CA ARG A 38 -0.87 5.72 -2.73
C ARG A 38 -0.86 5.22 -1.28
N ALA A 39 -1.56 4.13 -0.99
CA ALA A 39 -1.63 3.52 0.35
C ALA A 39 -0.48 2.52 0.62
N VAL A 40 0.36 2.20 -0.36
CA VAL A 40 1.53 1.33 -0.15
C VAL A 40 2.60 2.11 0.62
N ILE A 41 2.90 1.68 1.84
CA ILE A 41 3.88 2.33 2.72
C ILE A 41 5.30 1.87 2.41
N VAL A 42 5.48 0.56 2.22
CA VAL A 42 6.77 -0.08 1.95
C VAL A 42 6.65 -0.96 0.72
N HIS A 43 7.65 -0.90 -0.16
CA HIS A 43 7.81 -1.78 -1.30
C HIS A 43 9.26 -2.29 -1.33
N GLN A 44 9.44 -3.61 -1.44
CA GLN A 44 10.77 -4.25 -1.50
C GLN A 44 11.77 -3.81 -0.41
N GLY A 45 11.26 -3.54 0.80
CA GLY A 45 12.09 -3.14 1.95
C GLY A 45 12.37 -1.64 2.06
N GLU A 46 11.92 -0.82 1.11
CA GLU A 46 12.08 0.62 1.12
C GLU A 46 10.75 1.36 1.31
N LEU A 47 10.79 2.51 1.97
CA LEU A 47 9.64 3.40 2.05
C LEU A 47 9.32 3.96 0.66
N THR A 48 8.05 3.88 0.27
CA THR A 48 7.59 4.51 -0.97
C THR A 48 7.67 6.04 -0.85
N PRO A 49 7.69 6.80 -1.97
CA PRO A 49 8.00 8.24 -1.96
C PRO A 49 7.18 9.07 -0.97
N ASN A 50 5.88 8.78 -0.82
CA ASN A 50 4.98 9.53 0.07
C ASN A 50 5.25 9.27 1.57
N TYR A 51 5.94 8.18 1.89
CA TYR A 51 6.17 7.75 3.27
C TYR A 51 7.62 7.88 3.72
N ARG A 52 8.53 8.37 2.87
CA ARG A 52 9.96 8.58 3.22
C ARG A 52 10.16 9.44 4.48
N TYR A 53 9.25 10.36 4.79
CA TYR A 53 9.29 11.16 6.02
C TYR A 53 9.27 10.28 7.30
N LEU A 54 8.75 9.05 7.23
CA LEU A 54 8.71 8.13 8.37
C LEU A 54 10.09 7.65 8.80
N GLU A 55 11.11 7.71 7.94
CA GLU A 55 12.50 7.37 8.32
C GLU A 55 13.01 8.23 9.49
N GLU A 56 12.63 9.50 9.55
CA GLU A 56 13.02 10.42 10.61
C GLU A 56 12.39 10.02 11.96
N HIS A 57 11.19 9.46 11.92
CA HIS A 57 10.45 9.00 13.09
C HIS A 57 10.89 7.59 13.53
N ALA A 58 11.13 6.69 12.58
CA ALA A 58 11.55 5.31 12.85
C ALA A 58 12.96 5.24 13.47
N ARG A 59 13.87 6.14 13.06
CA ARG A 59 15.21 6.24 13.63
C ARG A 59 15.22 6.71 15.09
N ARG A 60 14.18 7.42 15.54
CA ARG A 60 14.05 7.90 16.94
C ARG A 60 13.67 6.79 17.93
N LEU A 61 13.19 5.65 17.44
CA LEU A 61 12.76 4.51 18.24
C LEU A 61 13.84 3.43 18.39
N ARG A 62 15.03 3.65 17.82
CA ARG A 62 16.23 2.83 17.99
C ARG A 62 17.15 3.49 19.01
#